data_AF-A0A967HKD0-F1
#
_entry.id   AF-A0A967HKD0-F1
#
_cell.length_a   1.000
_cell.length_b   1.000
_cell.length_c   1.000
_cell.angle_alpha   90.00
_cell.angle_beta   90.00
_cell.angle_gamma   90.00
#
_symmetry.space_group_name_H-M   'P 1'
#
loop_
_entity.id
_entity.type
_entity.pdbx_description
1 polymer ?
#
loop_
_entity_poly.entity_id
_entity_poly.type
_entity_poly.pdbx_seq_one_letter_code
_entity_poly.pdbx_strand_id
1 'polypeptide(L)'
;DHPELARGLFLGLVVAALFVPISMVGRYWRPPYVAAAAIAAAAVFLLTGVPPTQLTPTPAVIVLAAAVAVSALVLPGVSGSFMLLTIGLYEPTLSALNSRDLGYLAWFAAGLAIGLASFVKALQWLLEHRRYATLAVLTGVMAGAARALWPWQDADRHLLAPGDN
;
A
#
# COMPACT_ATOMS: atom_id res chain seq x y z
N ASP A 1 19.85 -16.61 -2.07
CA ASP A 1 18.67 -15.95 -2.63
C ASP A 1 18.96 -14.47 -2.82
N HIS A 2 18.65 -13.88 -3.98
CA HIS A 2 19.06 -12.52 -4.37
C HIS A 2 17.91 -11.51 -4.18
N PRO A 3 17.66 -10.99 -2.97
CA PRO A 3 16.57 -10.07 -2.70
C PRO A 3 16.71 -8.75 -3.48
N GLU A 4 17.95 -8.30 -3.77
CA GLU A 4 18.19 -7.11 -4.57
C GLU A 4 17.69 -7.23 -6.02
N LEU A 5 17.89 -8.40 -6.65
CA LEU A 5 17.45 -8.65 -8.03
C LEU A 5 15.93 -8.72 -8.12
N ALA A 6 15.27 -9.36 -7.15
CA ALA A 6 13.81 -9.42 -7.09
C ALA A 6 13.21 -8.01 -6.94
N ARG A 7 13.72 -7.20 -6.00
CA ARG A 7 13.28 -5.80 -5.79
C ARG A 7 13.45 -4.96 -7.04
N GLY A 8 14.61 -5.06 -7.72
CA GLY A 8 14.86 -4.37 -8.98
C GLY A 8 13.90 -4.75 -10.10
N LEU A 9 13.59 -6.05 -10.24
CA LEU A 9 12.63 -6.54 -11.23
C LEU A 9 11.20 -6.03 -10.95
N PHE A 10 10.75 -6.10 -9.69
CA PHE A 10 9.44 -5.59 -9.30
C PHE A 10 9.36 -4.06 -9.47
N LEU A 11 10.44 -3.33 -9.15
CA LEU A 11 10.51 -1.88 -9.38
C LEU A 11 10.32 -1.57 -10.87
N GLY A 12 11.01 -2.29 -11.76
CA GLY A 12 10.81 -2.17 -13.20
C GLY A 12 9.38 -2.43 -13.65
N LEU A 13 8.73 -3.46 -13.09
CA LEU A 13 7.32 -3.77 -13.37
C LEU A 13 6.37 -2.67 -12.87
N VAL A 14 6.60 -2.10 -11.69
CA VAL A 14 5.79 -0.99 -11.15
C VAL A 14 5.96 0.27 -11.98
N VAL A 15 7.18 0.61 -12.40
CA VAL A 15 7.45 1.74 -13.30
C VAL A 15 6.79 1.51 -14.67
N ALA A 16 6.80 0.30 -15.21
CA ALA A 16 6.06 -0.02 -16.42
C ALA A 16 4.54 0.11 -16.22
N ALA A 17 4.02 -0.36 -15.08
CA ALA A 17 2.59 -0.28 -14.76
C ALA A 17 2.11 1.17 -14.55
N LEU A 18 2.97 2.07 -14.06
CA LEU A 18 2.71 3.50 -13.94
C LEU A 18 2.36 4.16 -15.29
N PHE A 19 2.87 3.62 -16.40
CA PHE A 19 2.56 4.14 -17.73
C PHE A 19 1.07 4.06 -18.06
N VAL A 20 0.35 3.07 -17.52
CA VAL A 20 -1.08 2.87 -17.78
C VAL A 20 -1.93 4.03 -17.24
N PRO A 21 -1.96 4.35 -15.93
CA PRO A 21 -2.76 5.45 -15.43
C PRO A 21 -2.27 6.82 -15.94
N ILE A 22 -0.97 7.00 -16.16
CA ILE A 22 -0.41 8.24 -16.75
C ILE A 22 -0.97 8.48 -18.15
N SER A 23 -0.97 7.45 -19.00
CA SER A 23 -1.50 7.53 -20.36
C SER A 23 -3.03 7.66 -20.39
N MET A 24 -3.73 7.09 -19.41
CA MET A 24 -5.19 7.27 -19.24
C MET A 24 -5.59 8.69 -18.81
N VAL A 25 -4.76 9.41 -18.03
CA VAL A 25 -4.96 10.85 -17.77
C VAL A 25 -4.66 11.66 -19.03
N GLY A 26 -3.66 11.23 -19.83
CA GLY A 26 -3.39 11.77 -21.16
C GLY A 26 -3.08 13.27 -21.15
N ARG A 27 -3.75 14.06 -22.00
CA ARG A 27 -3.52 15.52 -22.12
C ARG A 27 -4.15 16.33 -20.96
N TYR A 28 -4.90 15.69 -20.06
CA TYR A 28 -5.66 16.38 -19.01
C TYR A 28 -4.85 16.68 -17.75
N TRP A 29 -3.53 16.46 -17.73
CA TRP A 29 -2.65 16.87 -16.63
C TRP A 29 -2.69 18.40 -16.45
N ARG A 30 -3.59 18.85 -15.58
CA ARG A 30 -3.67 20.22 -15.10
C ARG A 30 -2.90 20.34 -13.77
N PRO A 31 -2.44 21.55 -13.40
CA PRO A 31 -1.77 21.80 -12.13
C PRO A 31 -2.41 21.14 -10.88
N PRO A 32 -3.76 21.15 -10.70
CA PRO A 32 -4.37 20.49 -9.54
C PRO A 32 -4.19 18.96 -9.53
N TYR A 33 -4.15 18.30 -10.69
CA TYR A 33 -3.97 16.85 -10.76
C TYR A 33 -2.51 16.45 -10.54
N VAL A 34 -1.57 17.27 -11.03
CA VAL A 34 -0.14 17.10 -10.71
C VAL A 34 0.08 17.26 -9.21
N ALA A 35 -0.51 18.28 -8.58
CA ALA A 35 -0.44 18.48 -7.14
C ALA A 35 -1.05 17.30 -6.37
N ALA A 36 -2.22 16.80 -6.78
CA ALA A 36 -2.85 15.64 -6.17
C ALA A 36 -1.99 14.36 -6.29
N ALA A 37 -1.39 14.12 -7.45
CA ALA A 37 -0.47 13.00 -7.66
C ALA A 37 0.79 13.14 -6.78
N ALA A 38 1.38 14.35 -6.70
CA ALA A 38 2.56 14.60 -5.88
C ALA A 38 2.27 14.43 -4.38
N ILE A 39 1.13 14.92 -3.90
CA ILE A 39 0.68 14.75 -2.50
C ILE A 39 0.47 13.26 -2.20
N ALA A 40 -0.21 12.53 -3.08
CA ALA A 40 -0.43 11.10 -2.91
C ALA A 40 0.89 10.30 -2.91
N ALA A 41 1.81 10.65 -3.81
CA ALA A 41 3.15 10.06 -3.85
C ALA A 41 3.92 10.33 -2.57
N ALA A 42 3.96 11.57 -2.09
CA ALA A 42 4.62 11.95 -0.85
C ALA A 42 4.01 11.22 0.36
N ALA A 43 2.68 11.15 0.44
CA ALA A 43 1.99 10.46 1.53
C ALA A 43 2.38 8.97 1.59
N VAL A 44 2.33 8.25 0.47
CA VAL A 44 2.70 6.83 0.40
C VAL A 44 4.20 6.64 0.64
N PHE A 45 5.03 7.52 0.09
CA PHE A 45 6.48 7.48 0.29
C PHE A 45 6.87 7.66 1.76
N LEU A 46 6.18 8.54 2.49
CA LEU A 46 6.40 8.74 3.92
C LEU A 46 5.86 7.56 4.72
N LEU A 47 4.65 7.10 4.42
CA LEU A 47 3.99 5.99 5.13
C LEU A 47 4.81 4.70 5.02
N THR A 48 5.36 4.39 3.85
CA THR A 48 6.22 3.21 3.61
C THR A 48 7.58 3.31 4.31
N GLY A 49 8.02 4.52 4.66
CA GLY A 49 9.23 4.77 5.42
C GLY A 49 9.05 4.73 6.95
N VAL A 50 7.82 4.60 7.46
CA VAL A 50 7.57 4.50 8.90
C VAL A 50 8.04 3.12 9.37
N PRO A 51 8.88 3.04 10.44
CA PRO A 51 9.27 1.77 11.01
C PRO A 51 8.05 1.06 11.64
N PRO A 52 8.03 -0.29 11.61
CA PRO A 52 6.90 -1.05 12.12
C PRO A 52 6.69 -0.77 13.61
N THR A 53 5.48 -0.36 13.99
CA THR A 53 5.11 -0.14 15.39
C THR A 53 4.37 -1.36 15.94
N GLN A 54 4.71 -1.79 17.15
CA GLN A 54 4.02 -2.90 17.82
C GLN A 54 2.79 -2.36 18.55
N LEU A 55 1.62 -2.48 17.93
CA LEU A 55 0.34 -2.13 18.56
C LEU A 55 -0.21 -3.33 19.33
N THR A 56 -0.79 -3.07 20.51
CA THR A 56 -1.52 -4.10 21.26
C THR A 56 -2.78 -4.52 20.50
N PRO A 57 -2.99 -5.83 20.24
CA PRO A 57 -4.08 -6.33 19.41
C PRO A 57 -5.43 -6.28 20.16
N THR A 58 -6.07 -5.11 20.17
CA THR A 58 -7.46 -4.91 20.60
C THR A 58 -8.41 -5.21 19.43
N PRO A 59 -9.63 -5.75 19.64
CA PRO A 59 -10.58 -6.04 18.55
C PRO A 59 -10.81 -4.87 17.57
N ALA A 60 -10.92 -3.64 18.06
CA ALA A 60 -11.05 -2.45 17.22
C ALA A 60 -9.82 -2.22 16.33
N VAL A 61 -8.61 -2.42 16.87
CA VAL A 61 -7.36 -2.28 16.13
C VAL A 61 -7.25 -3.37 15.06
N ILE A 62 -7.66 -4.60 15.36
CA ILE A 62 -7.67 -5.72 14.41
C ILE A 62 -8.60 -5.41 13.23
N VAL A 63 -9.83 -4.97 13.51
CA VAL A 63 -10.81 -4.62 12.46
C VAL A 63 -10.30 -3.48 11.59
N LEU A 64 -9.80 -2.39 12.19
CA LEU A 64 -9.28 -1.24 11.45
C LEU A 64 -8.04 -1.59 10.63
N ALA A 65 -7.10 -2.33 11.21
CA ALA A 65 -5.88 -2.74 10.53
C ALA A 65 -6.18 -3.71 9.37
N ALA A 66 -7.09 -4.67 9.57
CA ALA A 66 -7.53 -5.55 8.49
C ALA A 66 -8.21 -4.76 7.36
N ALA A 67 -9.05 -3.77 7.71
CA ALA A 67 -9.71 -2.90 6.74
C ALA A 67 -8.70 -2.05 5.94
N VAL A 68 -7.68 -1.50 6.59
CA VAL A 68 -6.60 -0.75 5.93
C VAL A 68 -5.74 -1.66 5.08
N ALA A 69 -5.36 -2.84 5.59
CA ALA A 69 -4.54 -3.81 4.87
C ALA A 69 -5.21 -4.33 3.60
N VAL A 70 -6.51 -4.64 3.66
CA VAL A 70 -7.26 -5.07 2.46
C VAL A 70 -7.45 -3.91 1.47
N SER A 71 -7.67 -2.69 1.96
CA SER A 71 -7.77 -1.50 1.09
C SER A 71 -6.46 -1.26 0.35
N ALA A 72 -5.34 -1.40 1.06
CA ALA A 72 -4.01 -1.34 0.49
C ALA A 72 -3.74 -2.45 -0.52
N LEU A 73 -4.24 -3.67 -0.30
CA LEU A 73 -4.12 -4.78 -1.24
C LEU A 73 -4.82 -4.51 -2.58
N VAL A 74 -5.95 -3.79 -2.55
CA VAL A 74 -6.71 -3.43 -3.76
C VAL A 74 -6.06 -2.24 -4.49
N LEU A 75 -5.36 -1.36 -3.76
CA LEU A 75 -4.61 -0.26 -4.37
C LEU A 75 -3.43 -0.80 -5.19
N PRO A 76 -3.31 -0.41 -6.48
CA PRO A 76 -2.20 -0.85 -7.30
C PRO A 76 -0.87 -0.35 -6.72
N GLY A 77 0.09 -1.26 -6.58
CA GLY A 77 1.43 -0.95 -6.12
C GLY A 77 1.66 -1.03 -4.60
N VAL A 78 0.63 -1.28 -3.78
CA VAL A 78 0.77 -1.41 -2.31
C VAL A 78 0.48 -2.84 -1.87
N SER A 79 1.37 -3.45 -1.07
CA SER A 79 1.18 -4.82 -0.59
C SER A 79 0.42 -4.87 0.75
N GLY A 80 -0.62 -5.69 0.85
CA GLY A 80 -1.40 -5.86 2.08
C GLY A 80 -0.60 -6.48 3.24
N SER A 81 0.29 -7.44 2.96
CA SER A 81 1.16 -8.03 3.98
C SER A 81 2.18 -7.00 4.51
N PHE A 82 2.67 -6.12 3.65
CA PHE A 82 3.54 -5.01 4.05
C PHE A 82 2.83 -4.02 4.98
N MET A 83 1.54 -3.74 4.74
CA MET A 83 0.75 -2.91 5.66
C MET A 83 0.56 -3.57 7.02
N LEU A 84 0.25 -4.87 7.06
CA LEU A 84 0.14 -5.61 8.33
C LEU A 84 1.45 -5.61 9.12
N LEU A 85 2.59 -5.76 8.43
CA LEU A 85 3.91 -5.65 9.04
C LEU A 85 4.15 -4.25 9.60
N THR A 86 3.82 -3.21 8.84
CA THR A 86 4.01 -1.81 9.26
C THR A 86 3.13 -1.43 10.45
N ILE A 87 1.92 -2.00 10.53
CA ILE A 87 0.99 -1.81 11.67
C ILE A 87 1.36 -2.73 12.87
N GLY A 88 2.26 -3.70 12.68
CA GLY A 88 2.70 -4.63 13.73
C GLY A 88 1.74 -5.79 14.01
N LEU A 89 0.75 -6.03 13.15
CA LEU A 89 -0.23 -7.11 13.34
C LEU A 89 0.08 -8.37 12.54
N TYR A 90 1.17 -8.41 11.78
CA TYR A 90 1.57 -9.60 11.02
C TYR A 90 1.77 -10.82 11.92
N GLU A 91 2.59 -10.69 12.97
CA GLU A 91 2.85 -11.76 13.93
C GLU A 91 1.60 -12.19 14.72
N PRO A 92 0.80 -11.27 15.30
CA PRO A 92 -0.49 -11.62 15.91
C PRO A 92 -1.43 -12.38 14.98
N THR A 93 -1.51 -11.98 13.70
CA THR A 93 -2.38 -12.63 12.72
C THR A 93 -1.90 -14.04 12.38
N LEU A 94 -0.59 -14.23 12.17
CA LEU A 94 0.00 -15.55 11.93
C LEU A 94 -0.17 -16.47 13.13
N SER A 95 0.07 -15.96 14.34
CA SER A 95 -0.14 -16.72 15.57
C SER A 95 -1.59 -17.17 15.71
N ALA A 96 -2.56 -16.28 15.46
CA ALA A 96 -3.99 -16.60 15.51
C ALA A 96 -4.40 -17.64 14.47
N LEU A 97 -3.80 -17.61 13.27
CA LEU A 97 -4.02 -18.64 12.24
C LEU A 97 -3.49 -20.01 12.69
N ASN A 98 -2.27 -20.05 13.25
CA ASN A 98 -1.65 -21.29 13.72
C ASN A 98 -2.37 -21.88 14.93
N SER A 99 -2.84 -21.05 15.87
CA SER A 99 -3.61 -21.48 17.04
C SER A 99 -5.09 -21.72 16.75
N ARG A 100 -5.56 -21.42 15.53
CA ARG A 100 -6.98 -21.43 15.15
C ARG A 100 -7.86 -20.61 16.09
N ASP A 101 -7.37 -19.43 16.49
CA ASP A 101 -8.15 -18.48 17.29
C ASP A 101 -9.28 -17.89 16.43
N LEU A 102 -10.43 -18.56 16.46
CA LEU A 102 -11.61 -18.18 15.70
C LEU A 102 -12.16 -16.81 16.12
N GLY A 103 -11.90 -16.37 17.35
CA GLY A 103 -12.32 -15.05 17.84
C GLY A 103 -11.54 -13.94 17.14
N TYR A 104 -10.21 -14.04 17.14
CA TYR A 104 -9.34 -13.11 16.39
C TYR A 104 -9.67 -13.13 14.90
N LEU A 105 -9.77 -14.32 14.31
CA LEU A 105 -10.06 -14.49 12.88
C LEU A 105 -11.42 -13.90 12.49
N ALA A 106 -12.44 -13.99 13.34
CA ALA A 106 -13.75 -13.40 13.07
C ALA A 106 -13.68 -11.88 13.00
N TRP A 107 -12.99 -11.23 13.95
CA TRP A 107 -12.78 -9.77 13.93
C TRP A 107 -11.93 -9.35 12.73
N PHE A 108 -10.87 -10.09 12.43
CA PHE A 108 -10.03 -9.84 11.26
C PHE A 108 -10.83 -9.95 9.96
N ALA A 109 -11.60 -11.03 9.79
CA ALA A 109 -12.45 -11.25 8.62
C ALA A 109 -13.55 -10.18 8.47
N ALA A 110 -14.15 -9.74 9.58
CA ALA A 110 -15.09 -8.62 9.57
C ALA A 110 -14.42 -7.33 9.07
N GLY A 111 -13.20 -7.04 9.53
CA GLY A 111 -12.41 -5.90 9.04
C GLY A 111 -12.08 -6.01 7.56
N LEU A 112 -11.70 -7.20 7.07
CA LEU A 112 -11.49 -7.44 5.64
C LEU A 112 -12.76 -7.17 4.83
N ALA A 113 -13.91 -7.69 5.28
CA ALA A 113 -15.17 -7.52 4.56
C ALA A 113 -15.62 -6.06 4.51
N ILE A 114 -15.57 -5.36 5.65
CA ILE A 114 -15.95 -3.94 5.76
C ILE A 114 -14.98 -3.07 4.95
N GLY A 115 -13.67 -3.29 5.10
CA GLY A 115 -12.64 -2.55 4.37
C GLY A 115 -12.78 -2.72 2.86
N LEU A 116 -12.91 -3.97 2.39
CA LEU A 116 -13.03 -4.24 0.96
C LEU A 116 -14.32 -3.64 0.38
N ALA A 117 -15.47 -3.85 1.04
CA ALA A 117 -16.74 -3.33 0.56
C ALA A 117 -16.76 -1.80 0.54
N SER A 118 -16.26 -1.14 1.58
CA SER A 118 -16.19 0.32 1.63
C SER A 118 -15.21 0.87 0.59
N PHE A 119 -14.03 0.26 0.44
CA PHE A 119 -13.03 0.70 -0.50
C PHE A 119 -13.48 0.55 -1.96
N VAL A 120 -14.05 -0.60 -2.33
CA VAL A 120 -14.55 -0.84 -3.69
C VAL A 120 -15.63 0.17 -4.06
N LYS A 121 -16.60 0.42 -3.16
CA LYS A 121 -17.66 1.41 -3.40
C LYS A 121 -17.11 2.83 -3.50
N ALA A 122 -16.19 3.20 -2.62
CA ALA A 122 -15.55 4.52 -2.63
C ALA A 122 -14.76 4.74 -3.92
N LEU A 123 -13.94 3.76 -4.32
CA LEU A 123 -13.13 3.84 -5.53
C LEU A 123 -14.01 3.89 -6.78
N GLN A 124 -15.04 3.06 -6.86
CA GLN A 124 -16.01 3.08 -7.97
C GLN A 124 -16.67 4.45 -8.08
N TRP A 125 -17.20 4.98 -6.98
CA TRP A 125 -17.83 6.30 -6.96
C TRP A 125 -16.87 7.41 -7.42
N LEU A 126 -15.62 7.36 -6.97
CA LEU A 126 -14.59 8.35 -7.30
C LEU A 126 -14.17 8.24 -8.78
N LEU A 127 -14.12 7.03 -9.34
CA LEU A 127 -13.86 6.82 -10.76
C LEU A 127 -15.03 7.30 -11.64
N GLU A 128 -16.27 7.16 -11.19
CA GLU A 128 -17.46 7.62 -11.92
C GLU A 128 -17.60 9.15 -11.89
N HIS A 129 -17.39 9.79 -10.73
CA HIS A 129 -17.62 11.24 -10.58
C HIS A 129 -16.37 12.10 -10.83
N ARG A 130 -15.16 11.55 -10.59
CA ARG A 130 -13.89 12.30 -10.60
C ARG A 130 -12.75 11.53 -11.26
N ARG A 131 -13.06 10.78 -12.34
CA ARG A 131 -12.14 9.88 -13.07
C ARG A 131 -10.69 10.39 -13.19
N TYR A 132 -10.47 11.58 -13.74
CA TYR A 132 -9.12 12.11 -13.98
C TYR A 132 -8.36 12.40 -12.69
N ALA A 133 -9.04 12.91 -11.66
CA ALA A 133 -8.42 13.14 -10.35
C ALA A 133 -8.04 11.81 -9.69
N THR A 134 -8.92 10.81 -9.76
CA THR A 134 -8.67 9.47 -9.23
C THR A 134 -7.48 8.81 -9.92
N LEU A 135 -7.40 8.86 -11.25
CA LEU A 135 -6.26 8.33 -12.01
C LEU A 135 -4.95 9.04 -11.68
N ALA A 136 -4.98 10.36 -11.47
CA ALA A 136 -3.80 11.12 -11.04
C ALA A 136 -3.36 10.73 -9.61
N VAL A 137 -4.30 10.56 -8.68
CA VAL A 137 -4.00 10.08 -7.31
C VAL A 137 -3.43 8.66 -7.35
N LEU A 138 -4.03 7.74 -8.11
CA LEU A 138 -3.54 6.38 -8.28
C LEU A 138 -2.13 6.35 -8.87
N THR A 139 -1.85 7.22 -9.85
CA THR A 139 -0.49 7.43 -10.37
C THR A 139 0.46 7.84 -9.25
N GLY A 140 0.07 8.82 -8.44
CA GLY A 140 0.85 9.26 -7.28
C GLY A 140 1.12 8.12 -6.28
N VAL A 141 0.08 7.37 -5.91
CA VAL A 141 0.19 6.22 -5.00
C VAL A 141 1.19 5.19 -5.52
N MET A 142 1.09 4.80 -6.79
CA MET A 142 2.02 3.84 -7.41
C MET A 142 3.46 4.38 -7.44
N ALA A 143 3.64 5.67 -7.72
CA ALA A 143 4.95 6.31 -7.72
C ALA A 143 5.57 6.38 -6.31
N GLY A 144 4.76 6.71 -5.30
CA GLY A 144 5.21 6.72 -3.90
C GLY A 144 5.55 5.31 -3.40
N ALA A 145 4.78 4.31 -3.81
CA ALA A 145 4.99 2.91 -3.43
C ALA A 145 6.27 2.31 -4.04
N ALA A 146 6.79 2.87 -5.14
CA ALA A 146 8.07 2.48 -5.71
C ALA A 146 9.23 2.56 -4.68
N ARG A 147 9.12 3.42 -3.67
CA ARG A 147 10.07 3.47 -2.53
C ARG A 147 10.18 2.11 -1.84
N ALA A 148 9.07 1.41 -1.61
CA ALA A 148 9.06 0.13 -0.91
C ALA A 148 9.77 -0.99 -1.70
N LEU A 149 9.94 -0.80 -3.01
CA LEU A 149 10.61 -1.74 -3.91
C LEU A 149 12.04 -1.30 -4.23
N TRP A 150 12.55 -0.26 -3.57
CA TRP A 150 13.91 0.20 -3.77
C TRP A 150 14.90 -0.92 -3.42
N PRO A 151 15.83 -1.29 -4.32
CA PRO A 151 16.68 -2.47 -4.11
C PRO A 151 17.58 -2.35 -2.88
N TRP A 152 18.09 -1.15 -2.64
CA TRP A 152 19.11 -0.84 -1.63
C TRP A 152 18.48 -0.25 -0.37
N GLN A 153 18.06 -1.12 0.53
CA GLN A 153 17.41 -0.74 1.80
C GLN A 153 18.01 -1.52 2.95
N ASP A 154 18.26 -0.84 4.06
CA ASP A 154 18.64 -1.46 5.33
C ASP A 154 17.40 -2.05 6.06
N ALA A 155 17.62 -2.87 7.09
CA ALA A 155 16.58 -3.49 7.92
C ALA A 155 15.59 -2.47 8.50
N ASP A 156 16.08 -1.25 8.77
CA ASP A 156 15.31 -0.13 9.30
C ASP A 156 14.65 0.75 8.21
N ARG A 157 14.62 0.29 6.94
CA ARG A 157 13.99 0.97 5.78
C ARG A 157 14.62 2.31 5.42
N HIS A 158 15.87 2.53 5.82
CA HIS A 158 16.69 3.63 5.30
C HIS A 158 17.07 3.36 3.84
N LEU A 159 17.00 4.41 3.02
CA LEU A 159 17.40 4.34 1.62
C LEU A 159 18.93 4.40 1.55
N LEU A 160 19.54 3.37 0.97
CA LEU A 160 20.98 3.31 0.72
C LEU A 160 21.27 3.62 -0.76
N ALA A 161 22.49 4.10 -1.03
CA ALA A 161 22.97 4.26 -2.39
C ALA A 161 23.48 2.91 -2.95
N PRO A 162 23.52 2.73 -4.28
CA PRO A 162 24.09 1.54 -4.88
C PRO A 162 25.57 1.41 -4.50
N GLY A 163 25.91 0.38 -3.71
CA GLY A 163 27.29 0.08 -3.30
C GLY A 163 27.57 0.17 -1.80
N ASP A 164 26.62 0.62 -0.98
CA ASP A 164 26.75 0.72 0.48
C ASP A 164 26.28 -0.56 1.22
N ASN A 165 26.25 -1.71 0.54
CA ASN A 165 25.85 -3.02 1.08
C ASN A 165 27.06 -3.79 1.64
#